data_AF-A0A7Y8CTV4-F1
#
_entry.id   AF-A0A7Y8CTV4-F1
#
_cell.length_a   1.000
_cell.length_b   1.000
_cell.length_c   1.000
_cell.angle_alpha   90.00
_cell.angle_beta   90.00
_cell.angle_gamma   90.00
#
_symmetry.space_group_name_H-M   'P 1'
#
loop_
_entity.id
_entity.type
_entity.pdbx_description
1 polymer ?
#
loop_
_entity_poly.entity_id
_entity_poly.type
_entity_poly.pdbx_seq_one_letter_code
_entity_poly.pdbx_strand_id
1 'polypeptide(L)'
;SWSHYPTALQSNAFYSKTDIKQLGTVNGAKVGQGSDSSDIKLLQDGYGNNATISQWNGKNAQIDVQQFGTNNGAVVNQTASSSLVSVTQFGNGNHATASQY
;
A
#
# COMPACT_ATOMS: atom_id res chain seq x y z
N SER A 1 -14.93 14.12 14.93
CA SER A 1 -14.44 12.77 14.59
C SER A 1 -13.92 12.82 13.17
N TRP A 2 -12.63 12.56 12.91
CA TRP A 2 -12.06 12.61 11.57
C TRP A 2 -11.99 11.18 11.01
N SER A 3 -12.57 10.97 9.82
CA SER A 3 -12.67 9.65 9.21
C SER A 3 -11.38 9.26 8.48
N HIS A 4 -10.83 8.12 8.85
CA HIS A 4 -9.85 7.35 8.06
C HIS A 4 -10.61 6.19 7.41
N TYR A 5 -10.38 5.92 6.13
CA TYR A 5 -11.01 4.78 5.43
C TYR A 5 -9.95 3.77 4.96
N PRO A 6 -9.27 3.06 5.88
CA PRO A 6 -8.42 1.95 5.50
C PRO A 6 -9.28 0.74 5.15
N THR A 7 -9.17 0.26 3.91
CA THR A 7 -9.77 -1.01 3.47
C THR A 7 -8.67 -1.98 3.12
N ALA A 8 -8.49 -3.01 3.94
CA ALA A 8 -7.61 -4.15 3.66
C ALA A 8 -8.46 -5.38 3.35
N LEU A 9 -8.23 -6.04 2.22
CA LEU A 9 -8.85 -7.30 1.83
C LEU A 9 -7.75 -8.35 1.65
N GLN A 10 -7.80 -9.41 2.43
CA GLN A 10 -6.91 -10.56 2.33
C GLN A 10 -7.73 -11.79 1.89
N SER A 11 -7.31 -12.47 0.84
CA SER A 11 -7.98 -13.69 0.36
C SER A 11 -6.95 -14.78 0.03
N ASN A 12 -7.02 -15.91 0.72
CA ASN A 12 -6.23 -17.14 0.46
C ASN A 12 -4.71 -16.97 0.53
N ALA A 13 -4.20 -16.16 1.44
CA ALA A 13 -2.77 -15.93 1.61
C ALA A 13 -2.29 -16.50 2.96
N PHE A 14 -1.60 -17.64 2.93
CA PHE A 14 -1.03 -18.25 4.13
C PHE A 14 0.21 -17.45 4.58
N TYR A 15 0.30 -17.12 5.87
CA TYR A 15 1.41 -16.34 6.46
C TYR A 15 1.67 -14.96 5.83
N SER A 16 0.67 -14.36 5.19
CA SER A 16 0.81 -13.00 4.66
C SER A 16 0.32 -11.95 5.66
N LYS A 17 0.97 -10.78 5.69
CA LYS A 17 0.57 -9.65 6.52
C LYS A 17 0.28 -8.42 5.68
N THR A 18 -0.80 -7.73 6.03
CA THR A 18 -1.08 -6.38 5.54
C THR A 18 -1.15 -5.43 6.74
N ASP A 19 -0.31 -4.38 6.72
CA ASP A 19 -0.22 -3.35 7.76
C ASP A 19 -0.47 -1.97 7.12
N ILE A 20 -1.53 -1.30 7.54
CA ILE A 20 -1.91 0.03 7.06
C ILE A 20 -1.95 0.99 8.23
N LYS A 21 -1.10 2.02 8.18
CA LYS A 21 -1.04 3.09 9.17
C LYS A 21 -1.32 4.43 8.50
N GLN A 22 -2.40 5.07 8.92
CA GLN A 22 -2.79 6.41 8.45
C GLN A 22 -2.67 7.40 9.61
N LEU A 23 -1.76 8.35 9.47
CA LEU A 23 -1.54 9.50 10.33
C LEU A 23 -2.00 10.76 9.58
N GLY A 24 -2.72 11.65 10.25
CA GLY A 24 -3.33 12.83 9.61
C GLY A 24 -4.81 12.62 9.29
N THR A 25 -5.35 13.22 8.22
CA THR A 25 -6.81 13.28 8.02
C THR A 25 -7.22 13.09 6.55
N VAL A 26 -8.39 12.48 6.31
CA VAL A 26 -8.94 12.23 4.95
C VAL A 26 -8.04 11.31 4.10
N ASN A 27 -7.20 10.49 4.71
CA ASN A 27 -6.40 9.50 3.99
C ASN A 27 -7.26 8.30 3.56
N GLY A 28 -7.07 7.84 2.33
CA GLY A 28 -7.72 6.66 1.75
C GLY A 28 -6.70 5.58 1.41
N ALA A 29 -7.00 4.34 1.79
CA ALA A 29 -6.15 3.20 1.48
C ALA A 29 -7.01 2.01 1.04
N LYS A 30 -6.69 1.42 -0.11
CA LYS A 30 -7.26 0.17 -0.59
C LYS A 30 -6.14 -0.82 -0.84
N VAL A 31 -6.11 -1.91 -0.07
CA VAL A 31 -5.08 -2.94 -0.17
C VAL A 31 -5.73 -4.29 -0.41
N GLY A 32 -5.30 -5.00 -1.45
CA GLY A 32 -5.69 -6.38 -1.76
C GLY A 32 -4.47 -7.30 -1.70
N GLN A 33 -4.55 -8.38 -0.92
CA GLN A 33 -3.48 -9.37 -0.79
C GLN A 33 -4.00 -10.80 -1.00
N GLY A 34 -3.40 -11.48 -1.98
CA GLY A 34 -3.66 -12.89 -2.31
C GLY A 34 -2.39 -13.67 -2.64
N SER A 35 -1.30 -13.37 -1.93
CA SER A 35 0.06 -13.91 -2.11
C SER A 35 0.57 -14.55 -0.83
N ASP A 36 1.06 -15.79 -0.88
CA ASP A 36 1.57 -16.50 0.30
C ASP A 36 2.89 -15.91 0.82
N SER A 37 3.10 -15.96 2.14
CA SER A 37 4.33 -15.52 2.82
C SER A 37 4.80 -14.11 2.40
N SER A 38 3.85 -13.20 2.20
CA SER A 38 4.12 -11.88 1.61
C SER A 38 3.64 -10.76 2.53
N ASP A 39 4.29 -9.60 2.46
CA ASP A 39 4.04 -8.48 3.36
C ASP A 39 3.69 -7.21 2.58
N ILE A 40 2.62 -6.53 2.99
CA ILE A 40 2.28 -5.19 2.52
C ILE A 40 2.33 -4.25 3.71
N LYS A 41 3.11 -3.17 3.58
CA LYS A 41 3.17 -2.07 4.53
C LYS A 41 2.81 -0.77 3.84
N LEU A 42 1.84 -0.05 4.39
CA LEU A 42 1.43 1.27 3.92
C LEU A 42 1.45 2.25 5.09
N LEU A 43 2.25 3.31 4.98
CA LEU A 43 2.27 4.45 5.87
C LEU A 43 1.83 5.70 5.10
N GLN A 44 0.75 6.33 5.53
CA GLN A 44 0.34 7.65 5.06
C GLN A 44 0.42 8.62 6.22
N ASP A 45 1.16 9.71 6.07
CA ASP A 45 1.30 10.76 7.05
C ASP A 45 1.00 12.13 6.41
N GLY A 46 -0.18 12.66 6.71
CA GLY A 46 -0.64 13.97 6.24
C GLY A 46 -2.11 13.99 5.82
N TYR A 47 -2.45 14.85 4.86
CA TYR A 47 -3.85 15.16 4.51
C TYR A 47 -4.21 14.66 3.11
N GLY A 48 -5.30 13.89 2.97
CA GLY A 48 -5.85 13.56 1.65
C GLY A 48 -5.01 12.60 0.81
N ASN A 49 -4.10 11.83 1.41
CA ASN A 49 -3.29 10.86 0.66
C ASN A 49 -4.15 9.66 0.24
N ASN A 50 -3.96 9.15 -0.97
CA ASN A 50 -4.62 7.97 -1.52
C ASN A 50 -3.61 6.90 -1.93
N ALA A 51 -3.86 5.66 -1.52
CA ALA A 51 -3.05 4.52 -1.94
C ALA A 51 -3.94 3.35 -2.36
N THR A 52 -3.62 2.76 -3.51
CA THR A 52 -4.19 1.48 -3.98
C THR A 52 -3.05 0.49 -4.17
N ILE A 53 -3.08 -0.61 -3.42
CA ILE A 53 -2.05 -1.65 -3.45
C ILE A 53 -2.70 -3.00 -3.75
N SER A 54 -2.10 -3.76 -4.66
CA SER A 54 -2.58 -5.07 -5.10
C SER A 54 -1.43 -6.05 -5.22
N GLN A 55 -1.43 -7.11 -4.41
CA GLN A 55 -0.42 -8.17 -4.42
C GLN A 55 -1.08 -9.52 -4.64
N TRP A 56 -0.78 -10.20 -5.75
CA TRP A 56 -1.43 -11.45 -6.13
C TRP A 56 -0.45 -12.42 -6.75
N ASN A 57 -0.59 -13.72 -6.51
CA ASN A 57 0.20 -14.80 -7.15
C ASN A 57 1.73 -14.78 -6.90
N GLY A 58 2.25 -13.79 -6.18
CA GLY A 58 3.62 -13.80 -5.67
C GLY A 58 3.77 -14.70 -4.42
N LYS A 59 4.97 -15.23 -4.20
CA LYS A 59 5.40 -15.82 -2.92
C LYS A 59 6.60 -15.04 -2.39
N ASN A 60 6.71 -14.84 -1.07
CA ASN A 60 7.83 -14.10 -0.47
C ASN A 60 8.01 -12.69 -1.05
N ALA A 61 6.90 -11.99 -1.26
CA ALA A 61 6.85 -10.69 -1.93
C ALA A 61 6.60 -9.58 -0.91
N GLN A 62 7.29 -8.44 -1.03
CA GLN A 62 7.14 -7.31 -0.11
C GLN A 62 6.77 -6.01 -0.85
N ILE A 63 5.76 -5.31 -0.35
CA ILE A 63 5.40 -3.95 -0.75
C ILE A 63 5.56 -3.00 0.44
N ASP A 64 6.34 -1.93 0.28
CA ASP A 64 6.42 -0.83 1.25
C ASP A 64 6.06 0.50 0.58
N VAL A 65 4.96 1.12 1.01
CA VAL A 65 4.49 2.41 0.50
C VAL A 65 4.48 3.43 1.64
N GLN A 66 5.15 4.56 1.43
CA GLN A 66 5.24 5.66 2.38
C GLN A 66 4.88 6.97 1.69
N GLN A 67 3.83 7.65 2.17
CA GLN A 67 3.36 8.92 1.63
C GLN A 67 3.39 9.98 2.73
N PHE A 68 4.22 11.00 2.58
CA PHE A 68 4.33 12.12 3.51
C PHE A 68 3.88 13.41 2.83
N GLY A 69 2.96 14.14 3.46
CA GLY A 69 2.45 15.42 2.95
C GLY A 69 0.99 15.36 2.52
N THR A 70 0.60 16.13 1.51
CA THR A 70 -0.82 16.32 1.17
C THR A 70 -1.16 15.86 -0.25
N ASN A 71 -2.32 15.23 -0.43
CA ASN A 71 -2.84 14.80 -1.74
C ASN A 71 -1.88 13.91 -2.56
N ASN A 72 -1.07 13.06 -1.92
CA ASN A 72 -0.24 12.10 -2.66
C ASN A 72 -1.07 10.88 -3.10
N GLY A 73 -0.84 10.39 -4.31
CA GLY A 73 -1.43 9.20 -4.90
C GLY A 73 -0.39 8.10 -5.13
N ALA A 74 -0.65 6.88 -4.67
CA ALA A 74 0.19 5.71 -4.93
C ALA A 74 -0.64 4.55 -5.50
N VAL A 75 -0.16 3.96 -6.59
CA VAL A 75 -0.72 2.72 -7.16
C VAL A 75 0.38 1.68 -7.25
N VAL A 76 0.23 0.56 -6.58
CA VAL A 76 1.20 -0.54 -6.58
C VAL A 76 0.54 -1.85 -6.97
N ASN A 77 1.09 -2.51 -8.00
CA ASN A 77 0.66 -3.85 -8.44
C ASN A 77 1.86 -4.79 -8.47
N GLN A 78 1.83 -5.89 -7.71
CA GLN A 78 2.93 -6.86 -7.68
C GLN A 78 2.41 -8.28 -7.87
N THR A 79 2.97 -8.97 -8.86
CA THR A 79 2.72 -10.39 -9.12
C THR A 79 3.98 -11.27 -9.08
N ALA A 80 5.16 -10.66 -9.08
CA ALA A 80 6.43 -11.37 -9.00
C ALA A 80 6.65 -12.02 -7.63
N SER A 81 7.22 -13.24 -7.62
CA SER A 81 7.71 -13.88 -6.39
C SER A 81 9.09 -13.36 -5.99
N SER A 82 9.44 -13.42 -4.70
CA SER A 82 10.74 -13.04 -4.13
C SER A 82 11.18 -11.62 -4.53
N SER A 83 10.25 -10.67 -4.47
CA SER A 83 10.44 -9.34 -5.04
C SER A 83 10.03 -8.24 -4.06
N LEU A 84 10.66 -7.06 -4.20
CA LEU A 84 10.46 -5.91 -3.34
C LEU A 84 10.03 -4.70 -4.18
N VAL A 85 8.86 -4.15 -3.87
CA VAL A 85 8.40 -2.86 -4.40
C VAL A 85 8.40 -1.84 -3.27
N SER A 86 9.11 -0.73 -3.47
CA SER A 86 9.12 0.40 -2.53
C SER A 86 8.69 1.68 -3.23
N VAL A 87 7.75 2.40 -2.61
CA VAL A 87 7.28 3.71 -3.07
C VAL A 87 7.37 4.70 -1.90
N THR A 88 8.17 5.74 -2.06
CA THR A 88 8.24 6.84 -1.08
C THR A 88 7.92 8.16 -1.77
N GLN A 89 6.94 8.89 -1.25
CA GLN A 89 6.53 10.19 -1.76
C GLN A 89 6.60 11.24 -0.64
N PHE A 90 7.21 12.39 -0.94
CA PHE A 90 7.28 13.55 -0.04
C PHE A 90 6.72 14.79 -0.75
N GLY A 91 5.82 15.53 -0.10
CA GLY A 91 5.34 16.82 -0.59
C GLY A 91 3.85 16.84 -0.93
N ASN A 92 3.47 17.69 -1.87
CA ASN A 92 2.08 17.93 -2.26
C ASN A 92 1.81 17.41 -3.67
N GLY A 93 0.78 16.56 -3.83
CA GLY A 93 0.25 16.19 -5.14
C GLY A 93 1.06 15.16 -5.92
N ASN A 94 1.98 14.42 -5.28
CA ASN A 94 2.80 13.45 -6.00
C ASN A 94 1.97 12.23 -6.43
N HIS A 95 2.23 11.71 -7.63
CA HIS A 95 1.62 10.47 -8.11
C HIS A 95 2.72 9.45 -8.45
N ALA A 96 2.66 8.28 -7.84
CA ALA A 96 3.62 7.21 -8.05
C ALA A 96 2.89 5.94 -8.49
N THR A 97 3.44 5.29 -9.50
CA THR A 97 2.98 3.98 -9.96
C THR A 97 4.15 3.02 -9.96
N ALA A 98 4.01 1.90 -9.26
CA ALA A 98 4.97 0.81 -9.30
C ALA A 98 4.28 -0.46 -9.75
N SER A 99 4.91 -1.20 -10.66
CA SER A 99 4.39 -2.48 -11.11
C SER A 99 5.55 -3.45 -11.30
N GLN A 100 5.40 -4.66 -10.77
CA GLN A 100 6.42 -5.70 -10.88
C GLN A 100 5.75 -7.04 -11.17
N TYR A 101 6.14 -7.65 -12.29
CA TYR A 101 5.53 -8.84 -12.86
C TYR A 101 6.39 -10.08 -12.69
#